data_AF-A0A925XDL5-F1
#
_entry.id   AF-A0A925XDL5-F1
#
_cell.length_a   1.000
_cell.length_b   1.000
_cell.length_c   1.000
_cell.angle_alpha   90.00
_cell.angle_beta   90.00
_cell.angle_gamma   90.00
#
_symmetry.space_group_name_H-M   'P 1'
#
loop_
_entity.id
_entity.type
_entity.pdbx_description
1 polymer ?
#
loop_
_entity_poly.entity_id
_entity_poly.type
_entity_poly.pdbx_seq_one_letter_code
_entity_poly.pdbx_strand_id
1 'polypeptide(L)'
;MSTTMVDLSDPLDSAEFAAVDTERLGEIATRHQRIAEFLRQEGYAALLIQQPSNFAWLTAGGCNERGGSTGSTGALFVTPDARVIVCSNADTAQFFEVEVGNMGFQLKERPWFEPRAVMLADLCRGRHVASDSPFNGTTDVSMRLLGMRLPLSDFDTARLREG
;
A
#
# COMPACT_ATOMS: atom_id res chain seq x y z
N MET A 1 -9.27 24.42 54.60
CA MET A 1 -8.87 23.44 53.58
C MET A 1 -10.07 23.23 52.68
N SER A 2 -10.19 24.02 51.62
CA SER A 2 -11.32 23.93 50.67
C SER A 2 -10.94 22.93 49.59
N THR A 3 -11.69 21.83 49.49
CA THR A 3 -11.48 20.81 48.46
C THR A 3 -12.12 21.28 47.17
N THR A 4 -11.31 21.74 46.22
CA THR A 4 -11.74 22.01 44.85
C THR A 4 -12.00 20.65 44.18
N MET A 5 -13.27 20.31 43.93
CA MET A 5 -13.61 19.25 43.00
C MET A 5 -13.18 19.69 41.60
N VAL A 6 -12.33 18.89 40.96
CA VAL A 6 -12.05 19.01 39.53
C VAL A 6 -13.31 18.58 38.80
N ASP A 7 -13.96 19.54 38.14
CA ASP A 7 -15.05 19.29 37.23
C ASP A 7 -14.48 18.57 35.99
N LEU A 8 -14.80 17.28 35.84
CA LEU A 8 -14.38 16.43 34.72
C LEU A 8 -15.33 16.53 33.51
N SER A 9 -16.04 17.65 33.35
CA SER A 9 -16.98 17.87 32.25
C SER A 9 -16.36 18.49 30.98
N ASP A 10 -15.04 18.45 30.82
CA ASP A 10 -14.44 18.63 29.50
C ASP A 10 -14.50 17.29 28.75
N PRO A 11 -15.30 17.15 27.67
CA PRO A 11 -15.12 16.02 26.78
C PRO A 11 -13.70 16.11 26.25
N LEU A 12 -12.89 15.10 26.57
CA LEU A 12 -11.59 14.89 25.93
C LEU A 12 -11.79 15.07 24.43
N ASP A 13 -11.07 16.05 23.91
CA ASP A 13 -11.06 16.53 22.54
C ASP A 13 -11.16 15.34 21.57
N SER A 14 -12.33 15.19 20.96
CA SER A 14 -12.63 14.13 19.98
C SER A 14 -12.00 14.41 18.60
N ALA A 15 -11.01 15.31 18.55
CA ALA A 15 -10.12 15.57 17.43
C ALA A 15 -8.74 15.02 17.84
N GLU A 16 -8.24 13.91 17.31
CA GLU A 16 -7.82 13.74 15.92
C GLU A 16 -8.04 12.29 15.45
N PHE A 17 -9.27 11.88 15.14
CA PHE A 17 -9.40 10.85 14.11
C PHE A 17 -9.13 11.57 12.79
N ALA A 18 -7.91 11.44 12.25
CA ALA A 18 -7.56 11.93 10.93
C ALA A 18 -8.71 11.56 9.97
N ALA A 19 -9.41 12.57 9.46
CA ALA A 19 -10.55 12.35 8.58
C ALA A 19 -10.07 11.47 7.41
N VAL A 20 -10.72 10.32 7.22
CA VAL A 20 -10.36 9.39 6.14
C VAL A 20 -10.49 10.14 4.81
N ASP A 21 -9.39 10.20 4.04
CA ASP A 21 -9.37 10.75 2.69
C ASP A 21 -10.19 9.84 1.76
N THR A 22 -11.47 10.17 1.62
CA THR A 22 -12.45 9.37 0.86
C THR A 22 -12.17 9.38 -0.64
N GLU A 23 -11.60 10.46 -1.17
CA GLU A 23 -11.23 10.56 -2.58
C GLU A 23 -10.06 9.62 -2.90
N ARG A 24 -9.01 9.66 -2.06
CA ARG A 24 -7.87 8.74 -2.17
C ARG A 24 -8.30 7.30 -1.99
N LEU A 25 -9.18 7.00 -1.04
CA LEU A 25 -9.74 5.66 -0.85
C LEU A 25 -10.49 5.17 -2.09
N GLY A 26 -11.29 6.04 -2.72
CA GLY A 26 -12.01 5.74 -3.96
C GLY A 26 -11.07 5.47 -5.15
N GLU A 27 -9.99 6.25 -5.28
CA GLU A 27 -8.97 6.02 -6.30
C GLU A 27 -8.25 4.68 -6.08
N ILE A 28 -7.84 4.38 -4.85
CA ILE A 28 -7.21 3.09 -4.48
C ILE A 28 -8.15 1.92 -4.82
N ALA A 29 -9.43 2.03 -4.49
CA ALA A 29 -10.43 1.01 -4.81
C ALA A 29 -10.58 0.80 -6.33
N THR A 30 -10.61 1.89 -7.10
CA THR A 30 -10.67 1.84 -8.57
C THR A 30 -9.44 1.17 -9.17
N ARG A 31 -8.22 1.52 -8.70
CA ARG A 31 -6.97 0.89 -9.14
C ARG A 31 -6.90 -0.58 -8.77
N HIS A 32 -7.37 -0.95 -7.57
CA HIS A 32 -7.47 -2.34 -7.16
C HIS A 32 -8.43 -3.14 -8.02
N GLN A 33 -9.60 -2.60 -8.35
CA GLN A 33 -10.54 -3.27 -9.26
C GLN A 33 -9.93 -3.52 -10.65
N ARG A 34 -9.17 -2.56 -11.19
CA ARG A 34 -8.44 -2.74 -12.47
C ARG A 34 -7.42 -3.87 -12.39
N ILE A 35 -6.64 -3.95 -11.30
CA ILE A 35 -5.70 -5.05 -11.06
C ILE A 35 -6.46 -6.37 -10.92
N ALA A 36 -7.54 -6.41 -10.14
CA ALA A 36 -8.32 -7.62 -9.91
C ALA A 36 -8.91 -8.18 -11.23
N GLU A 37 -9.38 -7.31 -12.11
CA GLU A 37 -9.83 -7.70 -13.45
C GLU A 37 -8.69 -8.28 -14.29
N PHE A 38 -7.55 -7.60 -14.33
CA PHE A 38 -6.35 -8.08 -15.02
C PHE A 38 -5.91 -9.46 -14.51
N LEU A 39 -5.85 -9.66 -13.19
CA LEU A 39 -5.47 -10.92 -12.58
C LEU A 39 -6.40 -12.06 -13.00
N ARG A 40 -7.72 -11.79 -13.03
CA ARG A 40 -8.73 -12.78 -13.46
C ARG A 40 -8.62 -13.12 -14.94
N GLN A 41 -8.46 -12.10 -15.80
CA GLN A 41 -8.37 -12.28 -17.25
C GLN A 41 -7.13 -13.10 -17.66
N GLU A 42 -6.00 -12.85 -17.02
CA GLU A 42 -4.72 -13.49 -17.37
C GLU A 42 -4.41 -14.74 -16.54
N GLY A 43 -5.30 -15.11 -15.60
CA GLY A 43 -5.14 -16.31 -14.77
C GLY A 43 -4.00 -16.21 -13.73
N TYR A 44 -3.72 -15.00 -13.24
CA TYR A 44 -2.78 -14.79 -12.14
C TYR A 44 -3.50 -14.84 -10.78
N ALA A 45 -2.89 -15.49 -9.80
CA ALA A 45 -3.40 -15.55 -8.43
C ALA A 45 -3.13 -14.25 -7.65
N ALA A 46 -2.05 -13.54 -7.98
CA ALA A 46 -1.66 -12.30 -7.32
C ALA A 46 -0.72 -11.47 -8.19
N LEU A 47 -0.56 -10.20 -7.81
CA LEU A 47 0.44 -9.27 -8.30
C LEU A 47 1.37 -8.84 -7.16
N LEU A 48 2.68 -9.00 -7.38
CA LEU A 48 3.74 -8.49 -6.51
C LEU A 48 4.30 -7.17 -7.06
N ILE A 49 4.04 -6.08 -6.36
CA ILE A 49 4.53 -4.73 -6.70
C ILE A 49 5.66 -4.35 -5.74
N GLN A 50 6.84 -4.08 -6.28
CA GLN A 50 8.01 -3.66 -5.51
C GLN A 50 8.55 -2.30 -6.01
N GLN A 51 8.28 -1.92 -7.26
CA GLN A 51 8.77 -0.67 -7.82
C GLN A 51 8.06 0.52 -7.18
N PRO A 52 8.81 1.56 -6.75
CA PRO A 52 8.22 2.72 -6.07
C PRO A 52 7.14 3.44 -6.88
N SER A 53 7.35 3.57 -8.19
CA SER A 53 6.39 4.23 -9.08
C SER A 53 5.05 3.49 -9.21
N ASN A 54 5.06 2.16 -9.10
CA ASN A 54 3.85 1.33 -9.13
C ASN A 54 3.20 1.25 -7.74
N PHE A 55 4.01 1.26 -6.69
CA PHE A 55 3.53 1.34 -5.31
C PHE A 55 2.78 2.67 -5.09
N ALA A 56 3.40 3.79 -5.46
CA ALA A 56 2.80 5.13 -5.35
C ALA A 56 1.52 5.23 -6.18
N TRP A 57 1.50 4.64 -7.38
CA TRP A 57 0.27 4.55 -8.16
C TRP A 57 -0.81 3.76 -7.42
N LEU A 58 -0.59 2.50 -7.01
CA LEU A 58 -1.68 1.73 -6.38
C LEU A 58 -2.18 2.36 -5.06
N THR A 59 -1.28 3.00 -4.31
CA THR A 59 -1.60 3.66 -3.02
C THR A 59 -2.06 5.10 -3.18
N ALA A 60 -2.20 5.59 -4.41
CA ALA A 60 -2.60 6.96 -4.71
C ALA A 60 -1.75 8.03 -4.00
N GLY A 61 -0.43 7.83 -4.02
CA GLY A 61 0.57 8.78 -3.53
C GLY A 61 1.50 8.28 -2.41
N GLY A 62 1.35 7.03 -1.96
CA GLY A 62 2.18 6.48 -0.88
C GLY A 62 3.61 6.18 -1.33
N CYS A 63 4.53 6.16 -0.36
CA CYS A 63 5.95 5.89 -0.56
C CYS A 63 6.36 4.57 0.10
N ASN A 64 7.13 3.75 -0.63
CA ASN A 64 7.74 2.55 -0.10
C ASN A 64 9.27 2.61 -0.12
N GLU A 65 9.82 3.82 -0.07
CA GLU A 65 11.26 4.06 -0.01
C GLU A 65 11.60 4.75 1.30
N ARG A 66 12.86 4.62 1.72
CA ARG A 66 13.44 5.44 2.78
C ARG A 66 14.39 6.43 2.14
N GLY A 67 14.22 7.71 2.45
CA GLY A 67 15.11 8.78 1.95
C GLY A 67 16.58 8.41 2.17
N GLY A 68 17.38 8.45 1.09
CA GLY A 68 18.80 8.11 1.11
C GLY A 68 19.14 6.61 1.05
N SER A 69 18.16 5.72 0.96
CA SER A 69 18.39 4.29 0.71
C SER A 69 18.21 3.94 -0.77
N THR A 70 18.93 2.93 -1.26
CA THR A 70 18.83 2.46 -2.65
C THR A 70 17.79 1.35 -2.84
N GLY A 71 16.86 1.19 -1.90
CA GLY A 71 15.93 0.07 -1.89
C GLY A 71 14.61 0.38 -1.21
N SER A 72 13.59 -0.38 -1.61
CA SER A 72 12.26 -0.26 -1.03
C SER A 72 12.23 -0.77 0.43
N THR A 73 11.44 -0.14 1.29
CA THR A 73 11.11 -0.56 2.67
C THR A 73 9.93 -1.55 2.71
N GLY A 74 9.13 -1.65 1.65
CA GLY A 74 7.99 -2.58 1.60
C GLY A 74 7.45 -2.85 0.20
N ALA A 75 6.82 -4.00 0.03
CA ALA A 75 6.17 -4.39 -1.22
C ALA A 75 4.65 -4.48 -1.03
N LEU A 76 3.90 -4.46 -2.13
CA LEU A 76 2.49 -4.80 -2.14
C LEU A 76 2.30 -6.19 -2.74
N PHE A 77 1.56 -7.04 -2.03
CA PHE A 77 1.05 -8.30 -2.54
C PHE A 77 -0.46 -8.17 -2.70
N VAL A 78 -0.91 -8.12 -3.96
CA VAL A 78 -2.29 -7.79 -4.32
C VAL A 78 -2.96 -9.01 -4.92
N THR A 79 -4.13 -9.34 -4.39
CA THR A 79 -5.02 -10.39 -4.91
C THR A 79 -6.31 -9.73 -5.39
N PRO A 80 -7.22 -10.46 -6.07
CA PRO A 80 -8.53 -9.91 -6.41
C PRO A 80 -9.30 -9.35 -5.20
N ASP A 81 -9.10 -9.92 -4.01
CA ASP A 81 -9.90 -9.63 -2.81
C ASP A 81 -9.17 -8.79 -1.76
N ALA A 82 -7.83 -8.70 -1.82
CA ALA A 82 -7.04 -8.07 -0.77
C ALA A 82 -5.80 -7.35 -1.30
N ARG A 83 -5.40 -6.29 -0.59
CA ARG A 83 -4.14 -5.56 -0.77
C ARG A 83 -3.32 -5.71 0.50
N VAL A 84 -2.13 -6.31 0.41
CA VAL A 84 -1.29 -6.60 1.58
C VAL A 84 0.04 -5.85 1.45
N ILE A 85 0.38 -5.04 2.45
CA ILE A 85 1.72 -4.47 2.62
C ILE A 85 2.61 -5.54 3.22
N VAL A 86 3.75 -5.78 2.59
CA VAL A 86 4.77 -6.74 2.99
C VAL A 86 6.05 -5.99 3.37
N CYS A 87 6.36 -5.89 4.66
CA CYS A 87 7.49 -5.10 5.16
C CYS A 87 8.17 -5.76 6.38
N SER A 88 9.26 -5.14 6.85
CA SER A 88 9.80 -5.45 8.17
C SER A 88 8.94 -4.78 9.25
N ASN A 89 8.90 -5.35 10.45
CA ASN A 89 8.32 -4.70 11.62
C ASN A 89 8.94 -3.33 11.96
N ALA A 90 10.18 -3.05 11.51
CA ALA A 90 10.82 -1.75 11.66
C ALA A 90 10.24 -0.66 10.74
N ASP A 91 9.52 -1.05 9.68
CA ASP A 91 8.94 -0.15 8.68
C ASP A 91 7.41 -0.04 8.80
N THR A 92 6.77 -0.79 9.70
CA THR A 92 5.31 -0.84 9.82
C THR A 92 4.69 0.52 10.13
N ALA A 93 5.31 1.29 11.03
CA ALA A 93 4.86 2.64 11.36
C ALA A 93 4.89 3.57 10.14
N GLN A 94 5.92 3.47 9.28
CA GLN A 94 5.96 4.23 8.02
C GLN A 94 4.68 3.96 7.22
N PHE A 95 4.32 2.70 7.02
CA PHE A 95 3.17 2.38 6.17
C PHE A 95 1.83 2.71 6.81
N PHE A 96 1.61 2.39 8.08
CA PHE A 96 0.27 2.45 8.68
C PHE A 96 -0.01 3.74 9.45
N GLU A 97 1.00 4.52 9.82
CA GLU A 97 0.82 5.83 10.45
C GLU A 97 0.96 6.98 9.44
N VAL A 98 1.78 6.80 8.39
CA VAL A 98 2.08 7.88 7.43
C VAL A 98 1.47 7.62 6.05
N GLU A 99 1.71 6.44 5.47
CA GLU A 99 1.46 6.27 4.03
C GLU A 99 0.03 5.85 3.68
N VAL A 100 -0.49 4.81 4.33
CA VAL A 100 -1.73 4.10 3.92
C VAL A 100 -2.66 3.75 5.08
N GLY A 101 -2.49 4.41 6.23
CA GLY A 101 -3.37 4.24 7.39
C GLY A 101 -4.85 4.40 7.03
N ASN A 102 -5.69 3.45 7.46
CA ASN A 102 -7.14 3.42 7.19
C ASN A 102 -7.54 3.32 5.70
N MET A 103 -6.63 2.96 4.79
CA MET A 103 -6.92 2.83 3.35
C MET A 103 -7.25 1.41 2.89
N GLY A 104 -7.61 0.52 3.83
CA GLY A 104 -8.00 -0.85 3.54
C GLY A 104 -6.86 -1.73 3.01
N PHE A 105 -5.63 -1.47 3.48
CA PHE A 105 -4.48 -2.37 3.32
C PHE A 105 -4.35 -3.27 4.55
N GLN A 106 -3.98 -4.52 4.31
CA GLN A 106 -3.62 -5.48 5.36
C GLN A 106 -2.10 -5.50 5.55
N LEU A 107 -1.64 -5.95 6.71
CA LEU A 107 -0.22 -6.03 7.04
C LEU A 107 0.27 -7.48 7.05
N LYS A 108 1.42 -7.73 6.42
CA LYS A 108 2.21 -8.93 6.61
C LYS A 108 3.66 -8.51 6.92
N GLU A 109 4.05 -8.65 8.17
CA GLU A 109 5.40 -8.30 8.62
C GLU A 109 6.19 -9.51 9.15
N ARG A 110 7.51 -9.32 9.20
CA ARG A 110 8.50 -10.22 9.82
C ARG A 110 9.52 -9.39 10.60
N PRO A 111 10.24 -9.99 11.56
CA PRO A 111 11.33 -9.29 12.25
C PRO A 111 12.36 -8.72 11.28
N TRP A 112 12.92 -7.54 11.59
CA TRP A 112 13.89 -6.81 10.77
C TRP A 112 15.14 -7.59 10.33
N PHE A 113 15.52 -8.64 11.05
CA PHE A 113 16.66 -9.48 10.70
C PHE A 113 16.30 -10.57 9.65
N GLU A 114 15.01 -10.77 9.37
CA GLU A 114 14.56 -11.71 8.34
C GLU A 114 14.48 -10.99 6.98
N PRO A 115 15.15 -11.51 5.93
CA PRO A 115 15.11 -10.87 4.62
C PRO A 115 13.69 -10.87 4.04
N ARG A 116 13.20 -9.71 3.59
CA ARG A 116 11.88 -9.58 2.95
C ARG A 116 11.69 -10.56 1.77
N ALA A 117 12.75 -10.85 1.02
CA ALA A 117 12.73 -11.81 -0.08
C ALA A 117 12.26 -13.21 0.34
N VAL A 118 12.55 -13.66 1.58
CA VAL A 118 12.07 -14.94 2.11
C VAL A 118 10.55 -14.91 2.26
N MET A 119 10.02 -13.81 2.82
CA MET A 119 8.59 -13.62 2.98
C MET A 119 7.84 -13.54 1.64
N LEU A 120 8.42 -12.84 0.66
CA LEU A 120 7.89 -12.77 -0.69
C LEU A 120 7.90 -14.14 -1.37
N ALA A 121 8.96 -14.93 -1.18
CA ALA A 121 9.04 -16.30 -1.70
C ALA A 121 7.97 -17.20 -1.07
N ASP A 122 7.72 -17.07 0.24
CA ASP A 122 6.63 -17.78 0.92
C ASP A 122 5.25 -17.43 0.34
N LEU A 123 5.01 -16.15 0.05
CA LEU A 123 3.75 -15.67 -0.54
C LEU A 123 3.54 -16.15 -1.98
N CYS A 124 4.63 -16.24 -2.76
CA CYS A 124 4.59 -16.67 -4.15
C CYS A 124 4.58 -18.20 -4.32
N ARG A 125 4.97 -18.96 -3.29
CA ARG A 125 5.13 -20.42 -3.36
C ARG A 125 3.85 -21.11 -3.81
N GLY A 126 3.95 -21.88 -4.90
CA GLY A 126 2.84 -22.69 -5.44
C GLY A 126 1.71 -21.88 -6.09
N ARG A 127 1.96 -20.60 -6.41
CA ARG A 127 0.96 -19.70 -7.01
C ARG A 127 1.50 -19.14 -8.32
N HIS A 128 0.60 -18.91 -9.28
CA HIS A 128 0.92 -18.17 -10.49
C HIS A 128 0.88 -16.67 -10.20
N VAL A 129 2.03 -16.05 -9.93
CA VAL A 129 2.13 -14.66 -9.47
C VAL A 129 2.77 -13.79 -10.54
N ALA A 130 2.13 -12.68 -10.86
CA ALA A 130 2.72 -11.63 -11.69
C ALA A 130 3.57 -10.69 -10.82
N SER A 131 4.59 -10.03 -11.39
CA SER A 131 5.37 -9.02 -10.67
C SER A 131 5.79 -7.87 -11.58
N ASP A 132 6.03 -6.71 -10.98
CA ASP A 132 6.48 -5.50 -11.67
C ASP A 132 8.01 -5.37 -11.78
N SER A 133 8.73 -6.36 -11.24
CA SER A 133 10.18 -6.41 -11.19
C SER A 133 10.63 -7.88 -11.11
N PRO A 134 11.87 -8.19 -11.52
CA PRO A 134 12.36 -9.56 -11.46
C PRO A 134 12.28 -10.14 -10.04
N PHE A 135 11.51 -11.22 -9.88
CA PHE A 135 11.43 -11.99 -8.64
C PHE A 135 11.31 -13.48 -8.97
N ASN A 136 11.90 -14.35 -8.14
CA ASN A 136 11.97 -15.76 -8.47
C ASN A 136 10.57 -16.41 -8.49
N GLY A 137 10.25 -17.09 -9.59
CA GLY A 137 8.96 -17.77 -9.77
C GLY A 137 7.78 -16.86 -10.10
N THR A 138 8.02 -15.60 -10.48
CA THR A 138 6.97 -14.69 -10.94
C THR A 138 7.10 -14.37 -12.43
N THR A 139 6.00 -13.94 -13.03
CA THR A 139 5.95 -13.46 -14.42
C THR A 139 6.05 -11.94 -14.44
N ASP A 140 7.02 -11.37 -15.17
CA ASP A 140 7.14 -9.93 -15.31
C ASP A 140 5.98 -9.33 -16.12
N VAL A 141 5.28 -8.37 -15.51
CA VAL A 141 4.17 -7.62 -16.10
C VAL A 141 4.37 -6.11 -15.99
N SER A 142 5.61 -5.66 -15.76
CA SER A 142 5.98 -4.25 -15.63
C SER A 142 5.41 -3.37 -16.75
N MET A 143 5.50 -3.80 -18.00
CA MET A 143 4.94 -3.08 -19.16
C MET A 143 3.41 -3.03 -19.16
N ARG A 144 2.75 -4.09 -18.68
CA ARG A 144 1.29 -4.13 -18.58
C ARG A 144 0.80 -3.20 -17.47
N LEU A 145 1.50 -3.16 -16.34
CA LEU A 145 1.27 -2.20 -15.26
C LEU A 145 1.49 -0.76 -15.72
N LEU A 146 2.58 -0.49 -16.45
CA LEU A 146 2.82 0.82 -17.06
C LEU A 146 1.61 1.27 -17.90
N GLY A 147 1.06 0.36 -18.70
CA GLY A 147 -0.15 0.61 -19.48
C GLY A 147 -1.39 0.92 -18.64
N MET A 148 -1.54 0.35 -17.43
CA MET A 148 -2.68 0.64 -16.54
C MET A 148 -2.61 2.01 -15.87
N ARG A 149 -1.40 2.57 -15.74
CA ARG A 149 -1.18 3.92 -15.18
C ARG A 149 -1.53 5.04 -16.17
N LEU A 150 -1.88 4.68 -17.41
CA LEU A 150 -2.26 5.60 -18.47
C LEU A 150 -3.67 5.22 -18.97
N PRO A 151 -4.62 6.17 -19.12
CA PRO A 151 -4.53 7.61 -18.84
C PRO A 151 -4.58 7.95 -17.34
N LEU A 152 -4.22 9.19 -17.00
CA LEU A 152 -4.38 9.76 -15.65
C LEU A 152 -5.86 9.80 -15.26
N SER A 153 -6.16 9.52 -13.99
CA SER A 153 -7.52 9.73 -13.47
C SER A 153 -7.79 11.20 -13.17
N ASP A 154 -9.04 11.52 -12.86
CA ASP A 154 -9.42 12.86 -12.39
C ASP A 154 -8.70 13.19 -11.08
N PHE A 155 -8.53 12.21 -10.19
CA PHE A 155 -7.75 12.33 -8.96
C PHE A 155 -6.29 12.72 -9.24
N ASP A 156 -5.63 12.03 -10.17
CA ASP A 156 -4.25 12.36 -10.56
C ASP A 156 -4.15 13.78 -11.15
N THR A 157 -5.12 14.13 -11.99
CA THR A 157 -5.16 15.42 -12.68
C THR A 157 -5.39 16.57 -11.69
N ALA A 158 -6.21 16.37 -10.66
CA ALA A 158 -6.43 17.34 -9.60
C ALA A 158 -5.13 17.62 -8.83
N ARG A 159 -4.45 16.57 -8.34
CA ARG A 159 -3.20 16.72 -7.57
C ARG A 159 -2.05 17.33 -8.39
N LEU A 160 -1.99 17.05 -9.69
CA LEU A 160 -1.01 17.69 -10.59
C LEU A 160 -1.21 19.20 -10.75
N ARG A 161 -2.42 19.72 -10.52
CA ARG A 161 -2.71 21.16 -10.60
C ARG A 161 -2.40 21.91 -9.31
N GLU A 162 -2.28 21.18 -8.20
CA GLU A 162 -2.04 21.73 -6.86
C GLU A 162 -0.55 21.92 -6.54
N GLY A 163 0.33 21.25 -7.30
CA GLY A 163 1.79 21.36 -7.19
C GLY A 163 2.39 22.39 -8.15
#